data_AF-A0AA36C4H6-F1
#
_entry.id   AF-A0AA36C4H6-F1
#
_cell.length_a   1.000
_cell.length_b   1.000
_cell.length_c   1.000
_cell.angle_alpha   90.00
_cell.angle_beta   90.00
_cell.angle_gamma   90.00
#
_symmetry.space_group_name_H-M   'P 1'
#
loop_
_entity.id
_entity.type
_entity.pdbx_description
1 polymer ?
#
loop_
_entity_poly.entity_id
_entity_poly.type
_entity_poly.pdbx_seq_one_letter_code
_entity_poly.pdbx_strand_id
1 'polypeptide(L)'
;MGSKVNCKLQYQLVCAIWCLTFNAEIARKARSLGVIQTLAGILNEATKEKVIRVIVATFRNILEKAGENGQCQAVRERWDIVKALVQLLETASDPLVLCVAAHDLGEYVRHYPRGKK
;
A
#
# COMPACT_ATOMS: atom_id res chain seq x y z
N MET A 1 20.27 -26.75 -7.23
CA MET A 1 21.17 -25.87 -6.45
C MET A 1 20.32 -24.91 -5.63
N GLY A 2 19.92 -25.31 -4.43
CA GLY A 2 19.14 -24.48 -3.52
C GLY A 2 20.09 -23.58 -2.73
N SER A 3 20.41 -22.41 -3.27
CA SER A 3 21.13 -21.39 -2.52
C SER A 3 20.24 -20.96 -1.36
N LYS A 4 20.63 -21.33 -0.14
CA LYS A 4 19.98 -20.93 1.12
C LYS A 4 19.97 -19.40 1.15
N VAL A 5 18.88 -18.78 0.73
CA VAL A 5 18.77 -17.32 0.68
C VAL A 5 18.93 -16.84 2.11
N ASN A 6 19.89 -15.96 2.34
CA ASN A 6 20.20 -15.46 3.67
C ASN A 6 18.95 -14.74 4.22
N CYS A 7 18.35 -15.21 5.32
CA CYS A 7 17.04 -14.75 5.82
C CYS A 7 16.99 -13.22 6.00
N LYS A 8 18.11 -12.58 6.33
CA LYS A 8 18.24 -11.13 6.43
C LYS A 8 18.08 -10.43 5.07
N LEU A 9 18.69 -10.98 4.02
CA LEU A 9 18.59 -10.47 2.65
C LEU A 9 17.19 -10.69 2.08
N GLN A 10 16.57 -11.83 2.37
CA GLN A 10 15.21 -12.13 1.95
C GLN A 10 14.19 -11.13 2.53
N TYR A 11 14.30 -10.81 3.83
CA TYR A 11 13.47 -9.78 4.45
C TYR A 11 13.71 -8.39 3.82
N GLN A 12 14.96 -8.01 3.58
CA GLN A 12 15.28 -6.72 2.95
C GLN A 12 14.71 -6.60 1.54
N LEU A 13 14.75 -7.68 0.75
CA LEU A 13 14.16 -7.72 -0.59
C LEU A 13 12.64 -7.66 -0.55
N VAL A 14 11.99 -8.40 0.35
CA VAL A 14 10.54 -8.35 0.55
C VAL A 14 10.10 -6.94 0.98
N CYS A 15 10.86 -6.29 1.86
CA CYS A 15 10.61 -4.90 2.26
C CYS A 15 10.78 -3.90 1.10
N ALA A 16 11.81 -4.08 0.26
CA ALA A 16 12.01 -3.25 -0.92
C ALA A 16 10.84 -3.41 -1.92
N ILE A 17 10.39 -4.65 -2.15
CA ILE A 17 9.23 -4.93 -3.01
C ILE A 17 7.97 -4.28 -2.44
N TRP A 18 7.75 -4.37 -1.13
CA TRP A 18 6.65 -3.68 -0.47
C TRP A 18 6.67 -2.17 -0.75
N CYS A 19 7.82 -1.50 -0.54
CA CYS A 19 7.98 -0.08 -0.86
C CYS A 19 7.70 0.25 -2.33
N LEU A 20 8.11 -0.62 -3.26
CA LEU A 20 7.87 -0.43 -4.69
C LEU A 20 6.37 -0.53 -5.07
N THR A 21 5.58 -1.32 -4.33
CA THR A 21 4.13 -1.45 -4.57
C THR A 21 3.30 -0.24 -4.17
N PHE A 22 3.88 0.77 -3.50
CA PHE A 22 3.20 2.06 -3.32
C PHE A 22 3.08 2.84 -4.63
N ASN A 23 3.91 2.53 -5.63
CA ASN A 23 3.76 3.09 -6.97
C ASN A 23 2.70 2.30 -7.76
N ALA A 24 1.62 2.98 -8.17
CA ALA A 24 0.48 2.35 -8.86
C ALA A 24 0.85 1.69 -10.20
N GLU A 25 1.82 2.20 -10.96
CA GLU A 25 2.31 1.57 -12.19
C GLU A 25 3.00 0.24 -11.89
N ILE A 26 3.86 0.23 -10.87
CA ILE A 26 4.62 -0.95 -10.47
C ILE A 26 3.69 -2.00 -9.85
N ALA A 27 2.76 -1.57 -9.00
CA ALA A 27 1.74 -2.42 -8.40
C ALA A 27 0.88 -3.13 -9.46
N ARG A 28 0.42 -2.41 -10.49
CA ARG A 28 -0.31 -2.99 -11.62
C ARG A 28 0.53 -4.01 -12.42
N LYS A 29 1.83 -3.74 -12.58
CA LYS A 29 2.78 -4.64 -13.26
C LYS A 29 3.27 -5.80 -12.37
N ALA A 30 3.00 -5.79 -11.06
CA ALA A 30 3.47 -6.82 -10.13
C ALA A 30 2.96 -8.23 -10.49
N ARG A 31 1.75 -8.33 -11.07
CA ARG A 31 1.20 -9.60 -11.57
C ARG A 31 2.01 -10.15 -12.74
N SER A 32 2.36 -9.32 -13.71
CA SER A 32 3.13 -9.76 -14.88
C SER A 32 4.61 -10.02 -14.56
N LEU A 33 5.14 -9.41 -13.51
CA LEU A 33 6.52 -9.58 -13.07
C LEU A 33 6.75 -10.82 -12.20
N GLY A 34 5.72 -11.65 -11.95
CA GLY A 34 5.85 -12.86 -11.12
C GLY A 34 6.08 -12.58 -9.63
N VAL A 35 5.88 -11.33 -9.19
CA VAL A 35 6.09 -10.90 -7.80
C VAL A 35 5.13 -11.63 -6.87
N ILE A 36 3.88 -11.84 -7.30
CA ILE A 36 2.86 -12.52 -6.49
C ILE A 36 3.29 -13.96 -6.17
N GLN A 37 3.75 -14.69 -7.17
CA GLN A 37 4.17 -16.09 -7.06
C GLN A 37 5.41 -16.21 -6.17
N THR A 38 6.34 -15.29 -6.32
CA THR A 38 7.57 -15.24 -5.51
C THR A 38 7.25 -14.99 -4.04
N LEU A 39 6.43 -13.97 -3.74
CA LEU A 39 6.02 -13.65 -2.38
C LEU A 39 5.17 -14.76 -1.74
N ALA A 40 4.33 -15.45 -2.51
CA ALA A 40 3.55 -16.59 -2.04
C ALA A 40 4.46 -17.78 -1.65
N GLY A 41 5.50 -18.06 -2.44
CA GLY A 41 6.52 -19.06 -2.09
C GLY A 41 7.23 -18.71 -0.77
N ILE A 42 7.64 -17.45 -0.61
CA ILE A 42 8.27 -16.97 0.63
C ILE A 42 7.31 -17.04 1.82
N LEU A 43 6.04 -16.69 1.62
CA LEU A 43 5.00 -16.74 2.66
C LEU A 43 4.81 -18.15 3.20
N ASN A 44 4.84 -19.16 2.32
CA ASN A 44 4.67 -20.56 2.70
C ASN A 44 5.82 -21.07 3.61
N GLU A 45 7.01 -20.50 3.50
CA GLU A 45 8.18 -20.85 4.32
C GLU A 45 8.38 -19.90 5.52
N ALA A 46 7.65 -18.78 5.57
CA ALA A 46 7.85 -17.73 6.56
C ALA A 46 7.33 -18.12 7.95
N THR A 47 8.24 -18.23 8.92
CA THR A 47 7.91 -18.46 10.34
C THR A 47 7.94 -17.18 11.18
N LYS A 48 8.39 -16.06 10.61
CA LYS A 48 8.53 -14.77 11.31
C LYS A 48 7.36 -13.86 10.98
N GLU A 49 6.58 -13.49 11.99
CA GLU A 49 5.41 -12.61 11.83
C GLU A 49 5.71 -11.31 11.08
N LYS A 50 6.88 -10.71 11.33
CA LYS A 50 7.29 -9.47 10.65
C LYS A 50 7.42 -9.66 9.13
N VAL A 51 7.86 -10.83 8.67
CA VAL A 51 7.97 -11.15 7.23
C VAL A 51 6.57 -11.34 6.64
N ILE A 52 5.72 -12.10 7.33
CA ILE A 52 4.33 -12.35 6.93
C ILE A 52 3.57 -11.03 6.77
N ARG A 53 3.65 -10.13 7.75
CA ARG A 53 2.98 -8.82 7.71
C ARG A 53 3.38 -7.99 6.50
N VAL A 54 4.67 -7.96 6.15
CA VAL A 54 5.17 -7.19 4.99
C VAL A 54 4.69 -7.80 3.67
N ILE A 55 4.67 -9.14 3.55
CA ILE A 55 4.15 -9.82 2.35
C ILE A 55 2.66 -9.53 2.16
N VAL A 56 1.87 -9.65 3.23
CA VAL A 56 0.42 -9.36 3.18
C VAL A 56 0.15 -7.89 2.84
N ALA A 57 0.92 -6.95 3.41
CA ALA A 57 0.82 -5.53 3.07
C ALA A 57 1.14 -5.26 1.60
N THR A 58 2.11 -5.99 1.03
CA THR A 58 2.45 -5.92 -0.39
C THR A 58 1.31 -6.41 -1.28
N PHE A 59 0.65 -7.52 -0.92
CA PHE A 59 -0.52 -8.00 -1.65
C PHE A 59 -1.71 -7.03 -1.57
N ARG A 60 -1.96 -6.44 -0.40
CA ARG A 60 -3.00 -5.41 -0.23
C ARG A 60 -2.76 -4.23 -1.18
N ASN A 61 -1.54 -3.69 -1.21
CA ASN A 61 -1.19 -2.57 -2.09
C ASN A 61 -1.42 -2.91 -3.57
N ILE A 62 -1.02 -4.12 -4.00
CA ILE A 62 -1.24 -4.57 -5.38
C ILE A 62 -2.72 -4.63 -5.73
N LEU A 63 -3.56 -5.17 -4.84
CA LEU A 63 -5.00 -5.30 -5.05
C LEU A 63 -5.70 -3.94 -5.09
N GLU A 64 -5.33 -3.01 -4.19
CA GLU A 64 -5.89 -1.67 -4.13
C GLU A 64 -5.66 -0.89 -5.43
N LYS A 65 -4.45 -0.99 -6.00
CA LYS A 65 -4.09 -0.29 -7.24
C LYS A 65 -4.56 -1.01 -8.52
N ALA A 66 -5.07 -2.23 -8.40
CA ALA A 66 -5.65 -2.96 -9.54
C ALA A 66 -7.09 -2.53 -9.87
N GLY A 67 -7.79 -1.85 -8.95
CA GLY A 67 -9.18 -1.41 -9.12
C GLY A 67 -9.39 -0.02 -9.73
N GLU A 68 -8.34 0.80 -9.89
CA GLU A 68 -8.44 2.21 -10.30
C GLU A 68 -8.53 2.42 -11.83
N ASN A 69 -9.38 1.66 -12.52
CA ASN A 69 -9.64 1.83 -13.96
C ASN A 69 -10.82 2.81 -14.19
N GLY A 70 -10.64 4.12 -13.97
CA GLY A 70 -11.66 5.11 -14.35
C GLY A 70 -11.51 6.49 -13.71
N GLN A 71 -10.92 7.45 -14.43
CA GLN A 71 -10.45 8.71 -13.85
C GLN A 71 -11.49 9.85 -13.75
N CYS A 72 -12.68 9.75 -14.38
CA CYS A 72 -13.61 10.90 -14.45
C CYS A 72 -14.70 10.99 -13.36
N GLN A 73 -15.12 9.89 -12.74
CA GLN A 73 -16.10 9.93 -11.61
C GLN A 73 -15.40 10.13 -10.25
N ALA A 74 -14.13 9.76 -10.18
CA ALA A 74 -13.36 9.74 -8.95
C ALA A 74 -13.05 11.15 -8.40
N VAL A 75 -12.97 12.20 -9.23
CA VAL A 75 -12.55 13.54 -8.75
C VAL A 75 -13.58 14.17 -7.79
N ARG A 76 -14.88 13.93 -8.00
CA ARG A 76 -15.93 14.44 -7.11
C ARG A 76 -16.00 13.64 -5.81
N GLU A 77 -15.98 12.31 -5.89
CA GLU A 77 -15.98 11.42 -4.72
C GLU A 77 -14.71 11.61 -3.86
N ARG A 78 -13.56 11.88 -4.49
CA ARG A 78 -12.29 12.16 -3.80
C ARG A 78 -12.33 13.41 -2.94
N TRP A 79 -13.01 14.47 -3.41
CA TRP A 79 -13.16 15.70 -2.62
C TRP A 79 -14.08 15.51 -1.41
N ASP A 80 -15.09 14.64 -1.51
CA ASP A 80 -15.99 14.34 -0.40
C ASP A 80 -15.30 13.46 0.66
N ILE A 81 -14.42 12.55 0.25
CA ILE A 81 -13.57 11.77 1.16
C ILE A 81 -12.61 12.68 1.94
N VAL A 82 -11.97 13.64 1.28
CA VAL A 82 -11.08 14.62 1.96
C VAL A 82 -11.85 15.41 3.01
N LYS A 83 -13.08 15.85 2.71
CA LYS A 83 -13.93 16.55 3.69
C LYS A 83 -14.29 15.66 4.87
N ALA A 84 -14.62 14.39 4.63
CA ALA A 84 -14.92 13.44 5.70
C ALA A 84 -13.71 13.18 6.61
N LEU A 85 -12.50 13.05 6.04
CA LEU A 85 -11.27 12.88 6.82
C LEU A 85 -10.93 14.12 7.66
N VAL A 86 -11.10 15.32 7.10
CA VAL A 86 -10.92 16.59 7.84
C VAL A 86 -11.93 16.68 8.98
N GLN A 87 -13.19 16.36 8.72
CA GLN A 87 -14.23 16.36 9.75
C GLN A 87 -13.94 15.35 10.86
N LEU A 88 -13.42 14.15 10.54
CA LEU A 88 -13.00 13.16 11.52
C LEU A 88 -11.83 13.68 12.38
N LEU A 89 -10.88 14.41 11.78
CA LEU A 89 -9.79 15.04 12.52
C LEU A 89 -10.26 16.14 13.48
N GLU A 90 -11.33 16.84 13.13
CA GLU A 90 -11.90 17.91 13.95
C GLU A 90 -12.85 17.40 15.04
N THR A 91 -13.52 16.28 14.81
CA THR A 91 -14.63 15.82 15.67
C THR A 91 -14.33 14.56 16.48
N ALA A 92 -13.37 13.73 16.06
CA ALA A 92 -13.06 12.50 16.76
C ALA A 92 -12.22 12.76 18.03
N SER A 93 -12.59 12.10 19.13
CA SER A 93 -11.82 12.11 20.38
C SER A 93 -10.91 10.88 20.52
N ASP A 94 -11.12 9.86 19.68
CA ASP A 94 -10.33 8.62 19.69
C ASP A 94 -8.98 8.83 18.96
N PRO A 95 -7.84 8.68 19.67
CA PRO A 95 -6.51 8.84 19.10
C PRO A 95 -6.24 7.95 17.88
N LEU A 96 -6.83 6.76 17.81
CA LEU A 96 -6.63 5.85 16.68
C LEU A 96 -7.32 6.37 15.42
N VAL A 97 -8.53 6.92 15.56
CA VAL A 97 -9.29 7.52 14.44
C VAL A 97 -8.56 8.74 13.90
N LEU A 98 -8.00 9.58 14.78
CA LEU A 98 -7.20 10.74 14.39
C LEU A 98 -5.93 10.34 13.64
N CYS A 99 -5.20 9.33 14.14
CA CYS A 99 -3.99 8.83 13.48
C CYS A 99 -4.27 8.27 12.08
N VAL A 100 -5.35 7.51 11.92
CA VAL A 100 -5.75 6.94 10.62
C VAL A 100 -6.17 8.06 9.66
N ALA A 101 -7.02 8.99 10.11
CA ALA A 101 -7.47 10.09 9.28
C ALA A 101 -6.32 11.02 8.84
N ALA A 102 -5.35 11.29 9.74
CA ALA A 102 -4.18 12.10 9.43
C ALA A 102 -3.22 11.39 8.45
N HIS A 103 -3.04 10.09 8.63
CA HIS A 103 -2.25 9.26 7.72
C HIS A 103 -2.84 9.28 6.30
N ASP A 104 -4.14 9.03 6.18
CA ASP A 104 -4.82 8.93 4.89
C ASP A 104 -4.89 10.29 4.18
N LEU A 105 -5.06 11.38 4.93
CA LEU A 105 -4.95 12.74 4.39
C LEU A 105 -3.52 13.05 3.92
N GLY A 106 -2.50 12.60 4.64
CA GLY A 106 -1.10 12.73 4.25
C GLY A 106 -0.76 11.97 2.97
N GLU A 107 -1.29 10.75 2.84
CA GLU A 107 -1.20 9.96 1.61
C GLU A 107 -1.89 10.66 0.44
N TYR A 108 -3.06 11.25 0.66
CA TYR A 108 -3.76 12.04 -0.36
C TYR A 108 -2.91 13.24 -0.83
N VAL A 109 -2.40 14.05 0.10
CA VAL A 109 -1.58 15.23 -0.25
C VAL A 109 -0.29 14.85 -0.99
N ARG A 110 0.34 13.74 -0.61
CA ARG A 110 1.55 13.21 -1.25
C ARG A 110 1.29 12.77 -2.70
N HIS A 111 0.13 12.18 -2.97
CA HIS A 111 -0.25 11.71 -4.31
C HIS A 111 -0.87 12.82 -5.19
N TYR A 112 -1.34 13.93 -4.59
CA TYR A 112 -1.94 15.05 -5.31
C TYR A 112 -1.28 16.39 -4.92
N PRO A 113 0.00 16.60 -5.30
CA PRO A 113 0.70 17.86 -5.03
C PRO A 113 0.07 18.99 -5.86
N ARG A 114 -0.86 19.74 -5.26
CA ARG A 114 -1.51 20.99 -5.73
C ARG A 114 -1.92 21.06 -7.21
N GLY A 115 -3.23 21.04 -7.43
CA GLY A 115 -3.85 21.55 -8.65
C GLY A 115 -5.21 22.21 -8.38
N LYS A 116 -5.22 23.42 -7.82
CA LYS A 116 -6.31 24.38 -8.07
C LYS A 116 -5.82 25.29 -9.20
N LYS A 117 -6.40 25.15 -10.38
CA LYS A 117 -6.72 26.30 -11.23
C LYS A 117 -8.24 26.43 -11.23
#